data_AF-A0A7Y0B7Y9-F1
#
_entry.id   AF-A0A7Y0B7Y9-F1
#
_cell.length_a   1.000
_cell.length_b   1.000
_cell.length_c   1.000
_cell.angle_alpha   90.00
_cell.angle_beta   90.00
_cell.angle_gamma   90.00
#
_symmetry.space_group_name_H-M   'P 1'
#
loop_
_entity.id
_entity.type
_entity.pdbx_description
1 polymer ?
#
loop_
_entity_poly.entity_id
_entity_poly.type
_entity_poly.pdbx_seq_one_letter_code
_entity_poly.pdbx_strand_id
1 'polypeptide(L)'
;MPADVAYQRRVAGYPEYEVPIPQGISANSTLMVDGFRDRDGMAIEAKYVRNPNKPCYRTLDELRTAHQTGKKDFLYEKDRKELIKYNAALNDPRNKEMRGVETVTNHADSVAYWRVMMAAYGVRGYARYVP
;
A
#
# COMPACT_ATOMS: atom_id res chain seq x y z
N MET A 1 2.18 -23.86 -3.79
CA MET A 1 2.11 -22.67 -2.92
C MET A 1 0.79 -21.97 -3.21
N PRO A 2 0.06 -21.45 -2.21
CA PRO A 2 -1.12 -20.62 -2.49
C PRO A 2 -0.73 -19.53 -3.49
N ALA A 3 -1.55 -19.28 -4.51
CA ALA A 3 -1.25 -18.34 -5.60
C ALA A 3 -0.82 -16.96 -5.06
N ASP A 4 -1.33 -16.58 -3.89
CA ASP A 4 -0.98 -15.32 -3.26
C ASP A 4 0.47 -15.20 -2.83
N VAL A 5 0.97 -16.25 -2.20
CA VAL A 5 2.36 -16.31 -1.73
C VAL A 5 3.31 -16.27 -2.92
N ALA A 6 2.93 -16.90 -4.04
CA ALA A 6 3.72 -16.89 -5.27
C ALA A 6 3.76 -15.48 -5.91
N TYR A 7 2.62 -14.80 -5.98
CA TYR A 7 2.54 -13.44 -6.49
C TYR A 7 3.34 -12.46 -5.60
N GLN A 8 3.13 -12.50 -4.29
CA GLN A 8 3.82 -11.64 -3.33
C GLN A 8 5.33 -11.86 -3.39
N ARG A 9 5.80 -13.12 -3.41
CA ARG A 9 7.22 -13.45 -3.62
C ARG A 9 7.78 -12.86 -4.90
N ARG A 10 7.04 -12.96 -6.00
CA ARG A 10 7.48 -12.45 -7.30
C ARG A 10 7.61 -10.94 -7.33
N VAL A 11 6.69 -10.20 -6.69
CA VAL A 11 6.67 -8.73 -6.79
C VAL A 11 7.43 -8.03 -5.66
N ALA A 12 7.42 -8.60 -4.46
CA ALA A 12 8.01 -8.03 -3.26
C ALA A 12 9.31 -8.72 -2.82
N GLY A 13 9.68 -9.84 -3.44
CA GLY A 13 10.95 -10.53 -3.19
C GLY A 13 10.93 -11.50 -2.00
N TYR A 14 10.12 -11.25 -0.96
CA TYR A 14 9.97 -12.03 0.28
C TYR A 14 11.32 -12.37 0.95
N PRO A 15 11.65 -11.68 2.06
CA PRO A 15 10.82 -11.78 3.27
C PRO A 15 10.09 -10.47 3.63
N GLU A 16 8.95 -10.63 4.32
CA GLU A 16 8.26 -9.54 5.00
C GLU A 16 9.21 -8.83 5.95
N TYR A 17 9.10 -7.50 6.04
CA TYR A 17 10.00 -6.67 6.82
C TYR A 17 9.20 -5.86 7.84
N GLU A 18 9.67 -5.84 9.08
CA GLU A 18 9.05 -5.07 10.16
C GLU A 18 9.74 -3.72 10.29
N VAL A 19 8.98 -2.66 10.05
CA VAL A 19 9.45 -1.26 10.09
C VAL A 19 8.94 -0.61 11.37
N PRO A 20 9.80 0.01 12.21
CA PRO A 20 9.33 0.72 13.39
C PRO A 20 8.47 1.94 13.00
N ILE A 21 7.41 2.19 13.76
CA ILE A 21 6.59 3.40 13.69
C ILE A 21 6.38 3.97 15.11
N PRO A 22 5.94 5.24 15.25
CA PRO A 22 5.64 5.81 16.56
C PRO A 22 4.62 4.99 17.36
N GLN A 23 4.75 5.05 18.69
CA GLN A 23 3.83 4.38 19.61
C GLN A 23 2.39 4.90 19.43
N GLY A 24 1.40 4.01 19.62
CA GLY A 24 -0.02 4.34 19.53
C GLY A 24 -0.61 4.32 18.11
N ILE A 25 0.20 4.13 17.07
CA ILE A 25 -0.28 4.02 15.68
C ILE A 25 -0.65 2.57 15.31
N SER A 26 0.07 1.59 15.86
CA SER A 26 -0.26 0.16 15.77
C SER A 26 -0.01 -0.53 17.10
N ALA A 27 -0.61 -1.72 17.29
CA ALA A 27 -0.50 -2.48 18.54
C ALA A 27 0.96 -2.77 18.94
N ASN A 28 1.82 -3.06 17.94
CA ASN A 28 3.22 -3.40 18.16
C ASN A 28 4.17 -2.21 17.94
N SER A 29 3.64 -1.02 17.62
CA SER A 29 4.45 0.13 17.18
C SER A 29 5.34 -0.18 15.97
N THR A 30 4.84 -1.07 15.11
CA THR A 30 5.49 -1.49 13.86
C THR A 30 4.51 -1.54 12.70
N LEU A 31 5.08 -1.52 11.50
CA LEU A 31 4.43 -1.71 10.21
C LEU A 31 5.09 -2.91 9.53
N MET A 32 4.28 -3.90 9.14
CA MET A 32 4.74 -5.00 8.30
C MET A 32 4.62 -4.59 6.83
N VAL A 33 5.69 -4.78 6.06
CA VAL A 33 5.71 -4.57 4.62
C VAL A 33 5.99 -5.90 3.91
N ASP A 34 5.38 -6.12 2.74
CA ASP A 34 5.51 -7.39 2.01
C ASP A 34 6.93 -7.64 1.47
N GLY A 35 7.69 -6.56 1.30
CA GLY A 35 9.11 -6.60 0.97
C GLY A 35 9.75 -5.24 1.14
N PHE A 36 11.08 -5.23 1.24
CA PHE A 36 11.88 -4.01 1.34
C PHE A 36 13.02 -4.10 0.34
N ARG A 37 13.16 -3.08 -0.51
CA ARG A 37 14.10 -3.12 -1.63
C ARG A 37 15.30 -2.22 -1.37
N ASP A 38 16.43 -2.85 -1.08
CA ASP A 38 17.68 -2.17 -0.67
C ASP A 38 18.21 -1.17 -1.70
N ARG A 39 18.08 -1.47 -3.00
CA ARG A 39 18.65 -0.63 -4.06
C ARG A 39 18.12 0.82 -4.10
N ASP A 40 16.90 1.05 -3.63
CA ASP A 40 16.24 2.35 -3.68
C ASP A 40 15.40 2.67 -2.42
N GLY A 41 15.41 1.81 -1.41
CA GLY A 41 14.74 2.02 -0.13
C GLY A 41 13.21 1.95 -0.23
N MET A 42 12.68 1.26 -1.23
CA MET A 42 11.23 1.17 -1.44
C MET A 42 10.65 0.01 -0.62
N ALA A 43 9.67 0.32 0.25
CA ALA A 43 8.79 -0.69 0.83
C ALA A 43 7.79 -1.15 -0.23
N ILE A 44 7.73 -2.45 -0.52
CA ILE A 44 6.86 -3.02 -1.54
C ILE A 44 5.61 -3.58 -0.86
N GLU A 45 4.45 -3.22 -1.39
CA GLU A 45 3.14 -3.67 -0.93
C GLU A 45 2.38 -4.34 -2.07
N ALA A 46 2.08 -5.63 -1.93
CA ALA A 46 1.33 -6.42 -2.91
C ALA A 46 -0.17 -6.33 -2.63
N LYS A 47 -0.92 -5.70 -3.54
CA LYS A 47 -2.37 -5.53 -3.43
C LYS A 47 -3.14 -6.42 -4.39
N TYR A 48 -4.34 -6.78 -3.96
CA TYR A 48 -5.37 -7.50 -4.74
C TYR A 48 -4.97 -8.91 -5.23
N VAL A 49 -4.04 -9.52 -4.52
CA VAL A 49 -3.39 -10.77 -4.86
C VAL A 49 -4.34 -11.94 -5.18
N ARG A 50 -5.45 -12.08 -4.43
CA ARG A 50 -6.39 -13.22 -4.50
C ARG A 50 -7.34 -13.25 -5.70
N ASN A 51 -7.53 -12.12 -6.38
CA ASN A 51 -8.66 -11.95 -7.31
C ASN A 51 -8.27 -11.25 -8.64
N PRO A 52 -7.16 -11.62 -9.32
CA PRO A 52 -6.63 -10.89 -10.48
C PRO A 52 -7.66 -10.60 -11.59
N ASN A 53 -8.62 -11.50 -11.79
CA ASN A 53 -9.61 -11.41 -12.87
C ASN A 53 -11.02 -11.00 -12.39
N LYS A 54 -11.17 -10.50 -11.16
CA LYS A 54 -12.45 -9.98 -10.67
C LYS A 54 -12.39 -8.45 -10.60
N PRO A 55 -13.52 -7.77 -10.82
CA PRO A 55 -13.61 -6.33 -10.64
C PRO A 55 -13.07 -5.92 -9.26
N CYS A 56 -12.04 -5.07 -9.27
CA CYS A 56 -11.56 -4.47 -8.03
C CYS A 56 -12.50 -3.32 -7.67
N TYR A 57 -13.05 -3.33 -6.46
CA TYR A 57 -13.86 -2.22 -5.94
C TYR A 57 -13.06 -0.93 -5.69
N ARG A 58 -11.73 -0.98 -5.82
CA ARG A 58 -10.82 0.16 -5.69
C ARG A 58 -10.60 0.80 -7.06
N THR A 59 -11.57 1.56 -7.56
CA THR A 59 -11.52 2.23 -8.88
C THR A 59 -11.49 3.75 -8.74
N LEU A 60 -11.09 4.45 -9.81
CA LEU A 60 -11.23 5.91 -9.89
C LEU A 60 -12.69 6.37 -9.86
N ASP A 61 -13.60 5.60 -10.43
CA ASP A 61 -15.00 6.00 -10.50
C ASP A 61 -15.64 5.98 -9.12
N GLU A 62 -15.31 5.00 -8.27
CA GLU A 62 -15.72 5.02 -6.86
C GLU A 62 -15.19 6.27 -6.12
N LEU A 63 -13.95 6.69 -6.41
CA LEU A 63 -13.40 7.94 -5.85
C LEU A 63 -14.18 9.17 -6.34
N ARG A 64 -14.48 9.24 -7.64
CA ARG A 64 -15.22 10.36 -8.25
C ARG A 64 -16.63 10.44 -7.70
N THR A 65 -17.35 9.33 -7.68
CA THR A 65 -18.71 9.24 -7.13
C THR A 65 -18.72 9.68 -5.68
N ALA A 66 -17.77 9.25 -4.88
CA ALA A 66 -17.73 9.63 -3.48
C ALA A 66 -17.37 11.09 -3.24
N HIS A 67 -16.46 11.65 -4.04
CA HIS A 67 -16.19 13.09 -4.05
C HIS A 67 -17.44 13.90 -4.40
N GLN A 68 -18.17 13.50 -5.45
CA GLN A 68 -19.40 14.16 -5.91
C GLN A 68 -20.56 14.08 -4.91
N THR A 69 -20.70 12.93 -4.25
CA THR A 69 -21.80 12.68 -3.30
C THR A 69 -21.48 13.13 -1.88
N GLY A 70 -20.25 13.63 -1.63
CA GLY A 70 -19.78 13.98 -0.28
C GLY A 70 -19.61 12.78 0.65
N LYS A 71 -19.66 11.54 0.13
CA LYS A 71 -19.42 10.32 0.89
C LYS A 71 -17.96 10.32 1.35
N LYS A 72 -17.71 10.57 2.64
CA LYS A 72 -16.32 10.63 3.19
C LYS A 72 -15.63 9.26 3.28
N ASP A 73 -16.40 8.17 3.14
CA ASP A 73 -15.97 6.78 3.39
C ASP A 73 -15.55 5.98 2.15
N PHE A 74 -15.22 6.63 1.02
CA PHE A 74 -14.61 5.91 -0.11
C PHE A 74 -13.18 5.43 0.16
N LEU A 75 -12.58 5.99 1.20
CA LEU A 75 -11.31 5.58 1.74
C LEU A 75 -11.63 4.42 2.68
N TYR A 76 -11.53 3.16 2.20
CA TYR A 76 -11.75 1.99 3.05
C TYR A 76 -10.92 2.14 4.32
N GLU A 77 -11.58 2.06 5.47
CA GLU A 77 -10.97 2.36 6.76
C GLU A 77 -9.65 1.61 6.98
N LYS A 78 -9.59 0.35 6.51
CA LYS A 78 -8.38 -0.47 6.55
C LYS A 78 -7.24 0.12 5.71
N ASP A 79 -7.53 0.54 4.48
CA ASP A 79 -6.51 1.14 3.59
C ASP A 79 -6.04 2.50 4.16
N ARG A 80 -6.95 3.29 4.71
CA ARG A 80 -6.64 4.53 5.44
C ARG A 80 -5.68 4.26 6.60
N LYS A 81 -6.02 3.32 7.48
CA LYS A 81 -5.20 2.96 8.64
C LYS A 81 -3.81 2.48 8.22
N GLU A 82 -3.73 1.69 7.15
CA GLU A 82 -2.44 1.22 6.63
C GLU A 82 -1.59 2.37 6.09
N LEU A 83 -2.17 3.28 5.29
CA LEU A 83 -1.43 4.42 4.75
C LEU A 83 -0.98 5.41 5.82
N ILE A 84 -1.74 5.55 6.91
CA ILE A 84 -1.30 6.32 8.09
C ILE A 84 -0.03 5.71 8.69
N LYS A 85 0.05 4.38 8.82
CA LYS A 85 1.27 3.71 9.28
C LYS A 85 2.44 3.93 8.31
N TYR A 86 2.20 3.82 7.00
CA TYR A 86 3.23 4.08 5.99
C TYR A 86 3.77 5.52 6.05
N ASN A 87 2.89 6.51 6.17
CA ASN A 87 3.32 7.90 6.36
C ASN A 87 4.11 8.08 7.66
N ALA A 88 3.68 7.44 8.75
CA ALA A 88 4.40 7.48 10.01
C ALA A 88 5.80 6.83 9.89
N ALA A 89 5.90 5.67 9.23
CA ALA A 89 7.16 4.99 8.96
C ALA A 89 8.12 5.88 8.14
N LEU A 90 7.62 6.54 7.09
CA LEU A 90 8.42 7.42 6.23
C LEU A 90 8.96 8.66 6.95
N ASN A 91 8.38 9.05 8.09
CA ASN A 91 8.78 10.20 8.88
C ASN A 91 9.44 9.80 10.21
N ASP A 92 9.57 8.50 10.49
CA ASP A 92 10.23 8.03 11.71
C ASP A 92 11.76 8.10 11.54
N PRO A 93 12.49 8.80 12.43
CA PRO A 93 13.94 8.96 12.30
C PRO A 93 14.72 7.64 12.45
N ARG A 94 14.09 6.57 12.97
CA ARG A 94 14.67 5.23 13.03
C ARG A 94 14.73 4.57 11.65
N ASN A 95 13.86 4.96 10.73
CA ASN A 95 13.77 4.41 9.36
C ASN A 95 14.71 5.13 8.40
N LYS A 96 16.00 4.89 8.58
CA LYS A 96 17.04 5.56 7.78
C LYS A 96 17.11 5.08 6.35
N GLU A 97 16.55 3.93 6.02
CA GLU A 97 16.65 3.30 4.70
C GLU A 97 15.39 3.52 3.86
N MET A 98 14.23 3.70 4.51
CA MET A 98 12.96 3.85 3.80
C MET A 98 12.91 5.19 3.06
N ARG A 99 12.59 5.15 1.77
CA ARG A 99 12.51 6.33 0.88
C ARG A 99 11.12 6.53 0.29
N GLY A 100 10.35 5.46 0.16
CA GLY A 100 9.00 5.51 -0.36
C GLY A 100 8.31 4.15 -0.31
N VAL A 101 7.09 4.13 -0.83
CA VAL A 101 6.25 2.93 -0.93
C VAL A 101 5.95 2.62 -2.39
N GLU A 102 6.12 1.37 -2.79
CA GLU A 102 5.76 0.85 -4.10
C GLU A 102 4.56 -0.07 -3.95
N THR A 103 3.38 0.41 -4.34
CA THR A 103 2.18 -0.43 -4.37
C THR A 103 2.11 -1.20 -5.68
N VAL A 104 2.17 -2.52 -5.61
CA VAL A 104 2.10 -3.41 -6.78
C VAL A 104 0.77 -4.14 -6.77
N THR A 105 -0.03 -3.96 -7.82
CA THR A 105 -1.37 -4.56 -7.93
C THR A 105 -1.49 -5.38 -9.20
N ASN A 106 -2.26 -6.47 -9.15
CA ASN A 106 -2.63 -7.28 -10.31
C ASN A 106 -3.95 -6.83 -10.95
N HIS A 107 -4.41 -5.61 -10.67
CA HIS A 107 -5.56 -5.00 -11.33
C HIS A 107 -5.22 -3.60 -11.84
N ALA A 108 -5.18 -3.43 -13.15
CA ALA A 108 -4.73 -2.19 -13.80
C ALA A 108 -5.51 -0.95 -13.34
N ASP A 109 -6.85 -1.04 -13.26
CA ASP A 109 -7.68 0.13 -12.88
C ASP A 109 -7.49 0.58 -11.42
N SER A 110 -6.94 -0.29 -10.57
CA SER A 110 -6.67 0.05 -9.17
C SER A 110 -5.38 0.86 -8.98
N VAL A 111 -4.52 0.94 -10.00
CA VAL A 111 -3.27 1.71 -9.91
C VAL A 111 -3.55 3.18 -9.61
N ALA A 112 -4.50 3.77 -10.31
CA ALA A 112 -4.83 5.18 -10.13
C ALA A 112 -5.52 5.43 -8.78
N TYR A 113 -6.34 4.49 -8.30
CA TYR A 113 -6.86 4.51 -6.93
C TYR A 113 -5.72 4.60 -5.91
N TRP A 114 -4.75 3.68 -5.96
CA TRP A 114 -3.64 3.67 -5.01
C TRP A 114 -2.80 4.95 -5.05
N ARG A 115 -2.56 5.52 -6.24
CA ARG A 115 -1.85 6.80 -6.36
C ARG A 115 -2.58 7.95 -5.67
N VAL A 116 -3.90 8.05 -5.86
CA VAL A 116 -4.72 9.07 -5.19
C VAL A 116 -4.71 8.86 -3.67
N MET A 117 -4.86 7.61 -3.23
CA MET A 117 -4.82 7.26 -1.80
C MET A 117 -3.48 7.64 -1.16
N MET A 118 -2.37 7.25 -1.77
CA MET A 118 -1.04 7.55 -1.26
C MET A 118 -0.82 9.06 -1.15
N ALA A 119 -1.21 9.82 -2.19
CA ALA A 119 -1.13 11.28 -2.18
C ALA A 119 -2.00 11.89 -1.06
N ALA A 120 -3.24 11.42 -0.90
CA ALA A 120 -4.17 11.91 0.13
C ALA A 120 -3.67 11.70 1.56
N TYR A 121 -2.80 10.72 1.81
CA TYR A 121 -2.23 10.41 3.13
C TYR A 121 -0.76 10.78 3.27
N GLY A 122 -0.18 11.53 2.33
CA GLY A 122 1.21 11.98 2.39
C GLY A 122 2.24 10.86 2.21
N VAL A 123 1.83 9.69 1.70
CA VAL A 123 2.72 8.57 1.45
C VAL A 123 3.52 8.82 0.17
N ARG A 124 4.82 9.07 0.32
CA ARG A 124 5.75 9.21 -0.80
C ARG A 124 5.93 7.88 -1.52
N GLY A 125 5.81 7.87 -2.85
CA GLY A 125 6.00 6.66 -3.64
C GLY A 125 5.14 6.61 -4.90
N TYR A 126 4.88 5.40 -5.41
CA TYR A 126 4.07 5.18 -6.60
C TYR A 126 3.34 3.84 -6.56
N ALA A 127 2.36 3.68 -7.46
CA ALA A 127 1.71 2.41 -7.73
C ALA A 127 1.93 1.97 -9.18
N ARG A 128 2.04 0.64 -9.39
CA ARG A 128 2.16 0.02 -10.72
C ARG A 128 1.38 -1.28 -10.82
N TYR A 129 1.06 -1.65 -12.05
CA TYR A 129 0.40 -2.89 -12.39
C TYR A 129 1.42 -4.00 -12.69
N VAL A 130 1.17 -5.21 -12.16
CA VAL A 130 1.86 -6.46 -12.52
C VAL A 130 0.83 -7.58 -12.60
N PRO A 131 0.61 -8.19 -13.78
CA PRO A 131 -0.35 -9.30 -13.93
C PRO A 131 0.05 -10.54 -13.11
#